data_AF-A0A426JJ89-F1
#
_entry.id   AF-A0A426JJ89-F1
#
_cell.length_a   1.000
_cell.length_b   1.000
_cell.length_c   1.000
_cell.angle_alpha   90.00
_cell.angle_beta   90.00
_cell.angle_gamma   90.00
#
_symmetry.space_group_name_H-M   'P 1'
#
loop_
_entity.id
_entity.type
_entity.pdbx_description
1 polymer ?
#
loop_
_entity_poly.entity_id
_entity_poly.type
_entity_poly.pdbx_seq_one_letter_code
_entity_poly.pdbx_strand_id
1 'polypeptide(L)'
;MGERKIGLVLTIAVAVVVLCGVSTGLLVFDPRSTGADALRTGGLAAGSVVALYALWLNDRRRRVEEQRQTLESRRAELDRDRVADERFARAVELLGHETDQVRVGALHALAGLARSNPGHNQTVLDVLCSYLRRPFQHPRYSPSKRFTPEQEDEAERHLQVRLTAQRLITELLPGPQDVGAPVYDLDLTGATLEYFDLSDRTVGTVLLRYAQLFSSNNLSRSTFHGHVYFTGSTFGTGRLSGRFRCDDAVFHRRAWFSGVHFGGPVRCERTTFRGPAKFADSTFLDEASFAGTTFEGSADFDGVVFERDPDLTGTSGVGEVVTTSPTPDAR
;
A
#
# COMPACT_ATOMS: atom_id res chain seq x y z
N MET A 1 30.40 41.50 -9.19
CA MET A 1 31.35 41.64 -10.33
C MET A 1 32.79 41.97 -9.90
N GLY A 2 33.01 42.52 -8.70
CA GLY A 2 34.35 42.89 -8.20
C GLY A 2 35.29 41.72 -7.87
N GLU A 3 34.83 40.69 -7.17
CA GLU A 3 35.69 39.59 -6.72
C GLU A 3 36.35 38.78 -7.85
N ARG A 4 35.65 38.57 -8.97
CA ARG A 4 36.21 37.88 -10.15
C ARG A 4 37.36 38.66 -10.78
N LYS A 5 37.27 39.99 -10.80
CA LYS A 5 38.33 40.86 -11.34
C LYS A 5 39.52 40.87 -10.39
N ILE A 6 39.28 40.94 -9.09
CA ILE A 6 40.32 40.92 -8.05
C ILE A 6 41.12 39.60 -8.10
N GLY A 7 40.42 38.45 -8.16
CA GLY A 7 41.09 37.14 -8.24
C GLY A 7 41.99 37.00 -9.46
N LEU A 8 41.51 37.40 -10.65
CA LEU A 8 42.25 37.26 -11.90
C LEU A 8 43.47 38.20 -11.97
N VAL A 9 43.34 39.42 -11.47
CA VAL A 9 44.46 40.38 -11.36
C VAL A 9 45.54 39.87 -10.40
N LEU A 10 45.14 39.29 -9.27
CA LEU A 10 46.06 38.67 -8.32
C LEU A 10 46.83 37.51 -8.95
N THR A 11 46.16 36.62 -9.70
CA THR A 11 46.82 35.48 -10.35
C THR A 11 47.84 35.94 -11.38
N ILE A 12 47.52 36.97 -12.18
CA ILE A 12 48.46 37.54 -13.16
C ILE A 12 49.66 38.16 -12.44
N ALA A 13 49.44 38.91 -11.37
CA ALA A 13 50.53 39.50 -10.59
C ALA A 13 51.47 38.42 -10.01
N VAL A 14 50.92 37.35 -9.44
CA VAL A 14 51.71 36.22 -8.91
C VAL A 14 52.47 35.52 -10.05
N ALA A 15 51.86 35.31 -11.21
CA ALA A 15 52.53 34.69 -12.36
C ALA A 15 53.71 35.53 -12.86
N VAL A 16 53.57 36.87 -12.89
CA VAL A 16 54.67 37.80 -13.25
C VAL A 16 55.79 37.77 -12.20
N VAL A 17 55.45 37.75 -10.91
CA VAL A 17 56.45 37.64 -9.83
C VAL A 17 57.21 36.32 -9.91
N VAL A 18 56.52 35.21 -10.18
CA VAL A 18 57.14 33.89 -10.37
C VAL A 18 58.04 33.88 -11.60
N LEU A 19 57.60 34.46 -12.73
CA LEU A 19 58.39 34.57 -13.95
C LEU A 19 59.70 35.33 -13.70
N CYS A 20 59.60 36.52 -13.12
CA CYS A 20 60.76 37.36 -12.84
C CYS A 20 61.68 36.69 -11.80
N GLY A 21 61.13 36.17 -10.71
CA GLY A 21 61.91 35.54 -9.64
C GLY A 21 62.69 34.31 -10.11
N VAL A 22 62.06 33.41 -10.87
CA VAL A 22 62.74 32.20 -11.41
C VAL A 22 63.78 32.59 -12.46
N SER A 23 63.46 33.55 -13.34
CA SER A 23 64.40 33.99 -14.39
C SER A 23 65.63 34.68 -13.79
N THR A 24 65.44 35.57 -12.80
CA THR A 24 66.53 36.25 -12.11
C THR A 24 67.34 35.29 -11.24
N GLY A 25 66.70 34.35 -10.56
CA GLY A 25 67.39 33.34 -9.75
C GLY A 25 68.33 32.45 -10.57
N LEU A 26 67.89 31.98 -11.74
CA LEU A 26 68.73 31.17 -12.62
C LEU A 26 69.95 31.95 -13.14
N LEU A 27 69.76 33.21 -13.57
CA LEU A 27 70.84 34.06 -14.05
C LEU A 27 71.87 34.42 -12.97
N VAL A 28 71.47 34.45 -11.69
CA VAL A 28 72.37 34.79 -10.56
C VAL A 28 73.10 33.56 -10.02
N PHE A 29 72.43 32.42 -9.91
CA PHE A 29 72.96 31.25 -9.20
C PHE A 29 73.46 30.13 -10.12
N ASP A 30 73.12 30.13 -11.41
CA ASP A 30 73.60 29.14 -12.38
C ASP A 30 74.40 29.82 -13.53
N PRO A 31 75.75 29.87 -13.44
CA PRO A 31 76.60 30.56 -14.39
C PRO A 31 76.64 29.92 -15.79
N ARG A 32 76.01 28.76 -15.98
CA ARG A 32 75.86 28.10 -17.29
C ARG A 32 74.53 28.42 -17.97
N SER A 33 73.61 29.09 -17.30
CA SER A 33 72.29 29.39 -17.83
C SER A 33 72.33 30.59 -18.78
N THR A 34 71.78 30.43 -19.99
CA THR A 34 71.61 31.53 -20.95
C THR A 34 70.33 32.30 -20.64
N GLY A 35 70.27 33.60 -20.99
CA GLY A 35 69.05 34.41 -20.80
C GLY A 35 67.79 33.79 -21.43
N ALA A 36 67.95 33.08 -22.54
CA ALA A 36 66.87 32.33 -23.20
C ALA A 36 66.37 31.14 -22.35
N ASP A 37 67.26 30.42 -21.68
CA ASP A 37 66.90 29.25 -20.85
C ASP A 37 66.16 29.70 -19.59
N ALA A 38 66.65 30.75 -18.94
CA ALA A 38 66.03 31.34 -17.76
C ALA A 38 64.60 31.85 -18.04
N LEU A 39 64.40 32.54 -19.17
CA LEU A 39 63.08 33.02 -19.58
C LEU A 39 62.13 31.86 -19.91
N ARG A 40 62.63 30.78 -20.50
CA ARG A 40 61.84 29.59 -20.83
C ARG A 40 61.35 28.88 -19.58
N THR A 41 62.22 28.68 -18.59
CA THR A 41 61.86 28.08 -17.29
C THR A 41 60.95 28.99 -16.47
N GLY A 42 61.19 30.31 -16.45
CA GLY A 42 60.32 31.27 -15.80
C GLY A 42 58.92 31.33 -16.44
N GLY A 43 58.87 31.25 -17.78
CA GLY A 43 57.63 31.12 -18.55
C GLY A 43 56.82 29.87 -18.20
N LEU A 44 57.47 28.71 -18.08
CA LEU A 44 56.83 27.46 -17.66
C LEU A 44 56.27 27.55 -16.24
N ALA A 45 57.04 28.13 -15.30
CA ALA A 45 56.60 28.32 -13.92
C ALA A 45 55.37 29.24 -13.83
N ALA A 46 55.39 30.38 -14.55
CA ALA A 46 54.26 31.31 -14.61
C ALA A 46 53.03 30.69 -15.29
N GLY A 47 53.21 29.95 -16.38
CA GLY A 47 52.14 29.22 -17.06
C GLY A 47 51.47 28.17 -16.16
N SER A 48 52.24 27.51 -15.29
CA SER A 48 51.75 26.53 -14.31
C SER A 48 50.80 27.15 -13.29
N VAL A 49 51.10 28.36 -12.80
CA VAL A 49 50.23 29.11 -11.87
C VAL A 49 48.89 29.43 -12.52
N VAL A 50 48.91 29.90 -13.77
CA VAL A 50 47.69 30.22 -14.53
C VAL A 50 46.86 28.95 -14.79
N ALA A 51 47.52 27.84 -15.15
CA ALA A 51 46.86 26.56 -15.39
C ALA A 51 46.18 26.00 -14.13
N LEU A 52 46.85 26.03 -12.98
CA LEU A 52 46.28 25.60 -11.70
C LEU A 52 45.10 26.47 -11.27
N TYR A 53 45.16 27.79 -11.49
CA TYR A 53 44.04 28.68 -11.22
C TYR A 53 42.85 28.42 -12.14
N ALA A 54 43.09 28.15 -13.43
CA ALA A 54 42.04 27.76 -14.36
C ALA A 54 41.39 26.42 -13.95
N LEU A 55 42.18 25.44 -13.54
CA LEU A 55 41.71 24.17 -13.00
C LEU A 55 40.86 24.37 -11.74
N TRP A 56 41.33 25.19 -10.80
CA TRP A 56 40.60 25.51 -9.56
C TRP A 56 39.28 26.23 -9.84
N LEU A 57 39.26 27.19 -10.77
CA LEU A 57 38.03 27.84 -11.20
C LEU A 57 37.04 26.85 -11.82
N ASN A 58 37.55 25.90 -12.61
CA ASN A 58 36.72 24.87 -13.22
C ASN A 58 36.15 23.91 -12.16
N ASP A 59 36.98 23.45 -11.22
CA ASP A 59 36.53 22.62 -10.08
C ASP A 59 35.50 23.35 -9.22
N ARG A 60 35.74 24.63 -8.90
CA ARG A 60 34.79 25.45 -8.13
C ARG A 60 33.46 25.63 -8.88
N ARG A 61 33.48 25.87 -10.18
CA ARG A 61 32.24 25.95 -10.99
C ARG A 61 31.50 24.64 -10.99
N ARG A 62 32.22 23.52 -11.18
CA ARG A 62 31.64 22.18 -11.15
C ARG A 62 30.94 21.90 -9.82
N ARG A 63 31.58 22.20 -8.69
CA ARG A 63 30.97 22.03 -7.35
C ARG A 63 29.71 22.87 -7.17
N VAL A 64 29.70 24.11 -7.63
CA VAL A 64 28.52 24.99 -7.55
C VAL A 64 27.38 24.45 -8.42
N GLU A 65 27.69 23.95 -9.61
CA GLU A 65 26.69 23.37 -10.51
C GLU A 65 26.11 22.06 -9.95
N GLU A 66 26.96 21.18 -9.41
CA GLU A 66 26.54 19.96 -8.72
C GLU A 66 25.64 20.28 -7.52
N GLN A 67 26.02 21.26 -6.69
CA GLN A 67 25.19 21.74 -5.58
C GLN A 67 23.84 22.27 -6.08
N ARG A 68 23.85 23.05 -7.16
CA ARG A 68 22.62 23.59 -7.76
C ARG A 68 21.70 22.47 -8.25
N GLN A 69 22.24 21.50 -8.97
CA GLN A 69 21.48 20.34 -9.45
C GLN A 69 20.88 19.54 -8.29
N THR A 70 21.63 19.32 -7.20
CA THR A 70 21.09 18.63 -6.01
C THR A 70 19.98 19.42 -5.31
N LEU A 71 20.04 20.75 -5.31
CA LEU A 71 18.98 21.58 -4.75
C LEU A 71 17.74 21.62 -5.65
N GLU A 72 17.94 21.69 -6.97
CA GLU A 72 16.86 21.65 -7.95
C GLU A 72 16.14 20.31 -7.95
N SER A 73 16.86 19.18 -7.86
CA SER A 73 16.26 17.85 -7.75
C SER A 73 15.43 17.69 -6.47
N ARG A 74 15.96 18.13 -5.33
CA ARG A 74 15.24 18.13 -4.04
C ARG A 74 13.99 19.01 -4.09
N ARG A 75 14.06 20.18 -4.71
CA ARG A 75 12.87 21.05 -4.88
C ARG A 75 11.82 20.38 -5.76
N ALA A 76 12.21 19.78 -6.88
CA ALA A 76 11.29 19.08 -7.76
C ALA A 76 10.66 17.83 -7.12
N GLU A 77 11.33 17.20 -6.16
CA GLU A 77 10.77 16.13 -5.32
C GLU A 77 9.71 16.68 -4.35
N LEU A 78 10.05 17.72 -3.57
CA LEU A 78 9.11 18.36 -2.66
C LEU A 78 7.87 18.92 -3.36
N ASP A 79 8.04 19.53 -4.54
CA ASP A 79 6.92 20.04 -5.34
C ASP A 79 6.02 18.89 -5.84
N ARG A 80 6.59 17.74 -6.20
CA ARG A 80 5.80 16.56 -6.59
C ARG A 80 4.98 16.02 -5.41
N ASP A 81 5.59 15.92 -4.23
CA ASP A 81 4.91 15.45 -3.03
C ASP A 81 3.78 16.40 -2.62
N ARG A 82 4.03 17.71 -2.67
CA ARG A 82 3.01 18.72 -2.40
C ARG A 82 1.82 18.63 -3.35
N VAL A 83 2.08 18.47 -4.66
CA VAL A 83 1.01 18.32 -5.67
C VAL A 83 0.23 17.03 -5.45
N ALA A 84 0.90 15.95 -5.04
CA ALA A 84 0.26 14.69 -4.68
C ALA A 84 -0.69 14.88 -3.48
N ASP A 85 -0.24 15.55 -2.42
CA ASP A 85 -1.04 15.81 -1.22
C ASP A 85 -2.22 16.75 -1.48
N GLU A 86 -2.04 17.78 -2.31
CA GLU A 86 -3.13 18.68 -2.74
C GLU A 86 -4.21 17.91 -3.54
N ARG A 87 -3.79 17.00 -4.44
CA ARG A 87 -4.71 16.12 -5.18
C ARG A 87 -5.42 15.13 -4.27
N PHE A 88 -4.70 14.57 -3.30
CA PHE A 88 -5.28 13.69 -2.28
C PHE A 88 -6.37 14.42 -1.50
N ALA A 89 -6.05 15.58 -0.92
CA ALA A 89 -7.00 16.37 -0.14
C ALA A 89 -8.24 16.73 -0.97
N ARG A 90 -8.05 17.14 -2.23
CA ARG A 90 -9.17 17.45 -3.13
C ARG A 90 -10.03 16.23 -3.44
N ALA A 91 -9.43 15.07 -3.67
CA ALA A 91 -10.19 13.85 -3.92
C ALA A 91 -10.98 13.41 -2.69
N VAL A 92 -10.41 13.51 -1.48
CA VAL A 92 -11.12 13.23 -0.23
C VAL A 92 -12.32 14.17 -0.04
N GLU A 93 -12.17 15.47 -0.34
CA GLU A 93 -13.28 16.43 -0.30
C GLU A 93 -14.40 16.04 -1.28
N LEU A 94 -14.05 15.69 -2.52
CA LEU A 94 -15.01 15.28 -3.55
C LEU A 94 -15.71 13.96 -3.24
N LEU A 95 -15.12 13.09 -2.41
CA LEU A 95 -15.77 11.87 -1.93
C LEU A 95 -16.98 12.15 -1.02
N GLY A 96 -17.03 13.34 -0.41
CA GLY A 96 -18.16 13.83 0.36
C GLY A 96 -19.29 14.45 -0.46
N HIS A 97 -19.16 14.52 -1.78
CA HIS A 97 -20.14 15.18 -2.64
C HIS A 97 -21.49 14.42 -2.73
N GLU A 98 -22.58 15.14 -2.91
CA GLU A 98 -23.94 14.57 -3.02
C GLU A 98 -24.10 13.70 -4.27
N THR A 99 -23.49 14.13 -5.38
CA THR A 99 -23.54 13.40 -6.66
C THR A 99 -22.62 12.19 -6.69
N ASP A 100 -23.19 11.04 -7.02
CA ASP A 100 -22.53 9.72 -7.07
C ASP A 100 -21.36 9.68 -8.05
N GLN A 101 -21.54 10.27 -9.24
CA GLN A 101 -20.51 10.31 -10.28
C GLN A 101 -19.25 11.07 -9.82
N VAL A 102 -19.43 12.13 -9.03
CA VAL A 102 -18.31 12.89 -8.45
C VAL A 102 -17.56 12.03 -7.44
N ARG A 103 -18.29 11.27 -6.60
CA ARG A 103 -17.69 10.33 -5.66
C ARG A 103 -16.92 9.22 -6.37
N VAL A 104 -17.45 8.66 -7.45
CA VAL A 104 -16.73 7.67 -8.28
C VAL A 104 -15.46 8.26 -8.88
N GLY A 105 -15.52 9.48 -9.41
CA GLY A 105 -14.34 10.20 -9.91
C GLY A 105 -13.28 10.41 -8.83
N ALA A 106 -13.71 10.79 -7.63
CA ALA A 106 -12.83 10.93 -6.47
C ALA A 106 -12.15 9.61 -6.07
N LEU A 107 -12.90 8.50 -6.02
CA LEU A 107 -12.36 7.17 -5.73
C LEU A 107 -11.26 6.77 -6.73
N HIS A 108 -11.50 6.99 -8.03
CA HIS A 108 -10.51 6.70 -9.06
C HIS A 108 -9.29 7.63 -9.00
N ALA A 109 -9.47 8.90 -8.60
CA ALA A 109 -8.36 9.82 -8.38
C ALA A 109 -7.47 9.36 -7.21
N LEU A 110 -8.08 8.93 -6.10
CA LEU A 110 -7.36 8.37 -4.95
C LEU A 110 -6.58 7.10 -5.34
N ALA A 111 -7.22 6.17 -6.04
CA ALA A 111 -6.55 4.95 -6.50
C ALA A 111 -5.43 5.24 -7.52
N GLY A 112 -5.63 6.23 -8.39
CA GLY A 112 -4.59 6.71 -9.31
C GLY A 112 -3.37 7.27 -8.58
N LEU A 113 -3.60 8.05 -7.54
CA LEU A 113 -2.55 8.59 -6.69
C LEU A 113 -1.75 7.48 -6.01
N ALA A 114 -2.45 6.53 -5.36
CA ALA A 114 -1.86 5.36 -4.70
C ALA A 114 -0.96 4.56 -5.66
N ARG A 115 -1.42 4.28 -6.88
CA ARG A 115 -0.60 3.58 -7.89
C ARG A 115 0.66 4.34 -8.28
N SER A 116 0.59 5.67 -8.34
CA SER A 116 1.75 6.51 -8.68
C SER A 116 2.72 6.73 -7.51
N ASN A 117 2.23 6.59 -6.28
CA ASN A 117 2.98 6.81 -5.05
C ASN A 117 2.57 5.75 -4.03
N PRO A 118 3.28 4.60 -3.98
CA PRO A 118 2.97 3.50 -3.06
C PRO A 118 2.97 3.91 -1.57
N GLY A 119 3.61 5.04 -1.22
CA GLY A 119 3.57 5.61 0.12
C GLY A 119 2.16 6.01 0.58
N HIS A 120 1.25 6.31 -0.35
CA HIS A 120 -0.15 6.65 -0.06
C HIS A 120 -1.09 5.43 -0.04
N ASN A 121 -0.63 4.22 -0.37
CA ASN A 121 -1.51 3.05 -0.50
C ASN A 121 -2.30 2.77 0.79
N GLN A 122 -1.64 2.71 1.95
CA GLN A 122 -2.34 2.47 3.23
C GLN A 122 -3.35 3.57 3.51
N THR A 123 -2.96 4.85 3.37
CA THR A 123 -3.84 5.99 3.61
C THR A 123 -5.07 5.98 2.68
N VAL A 124 -4.88 5.64 1.40
CA VAL A 124 -5.98 5.52 0.45
C VAL A 124 -6.89 4.34 0.82
N LEU A 125 -6.33 3.18 1.15
CA LEU A 125 -7.10 2.03 1.63
C LEU A 125 -7.90 2.38 2.88
N ASP A 126 -7.33 3.12 3.83
CA ASP A 126 -8.00 3.58 5.04
C ASP A 126 -9.19 4.50 4.73
N VAL A 127 -9.04 5.41 3.75
CA VAL A 127 -10.15 6.27 3.28
C VAL A 127 -11.24 5.45 2.61
N LEU A 128 -10.91 4.49 1.75
CA LEU A 128 -11.87 3.60 1.10
C LEU A 128 -12.62 2.75 2.13
N CYS A 129 -11.91 2.17 3.09
CA CYS A 129 -12.47 1.42 4.19
C CYS A 129 -13.37 2.28 5.08
N SER A 130 -12.93 3.50 5.42
CA SER A 130 -13.73 4.48 6.16
C SER A 130 -15.04 4.82 5.44
N TYR A 131 -15.00 5.02 4.13
CA TYR A 131 -16.19 5.23 3.32
C TYR A 131 -17.16 4.03 3.38
N LEU A 132 -16.63 2.80 3.30
CA LEU A 132 -17.42 1.58 3.41
C LEU A 132 -17.96 1.32 4.83
N ARG A 133 -17.34 1.85 5.88
CA ARG A 133 -17.87 1.75 7.24
C ARG A 133 -19.03 2.72 7.52
N ARG A 134 -19.29 3.69 6.65
CA ARG A 134 -20.46 4.57 6.80
C ARG A 134 -21.76 3.76 6.75
N PRO A 135 -22.76 4.09 7.59
CA PRO A 135 -24.06 3.42 7.58
C PRO A 135 -24.66 3.39 6.18
N PHE A 136 -25.13 2.22 5.76
CA PHE A 136 -25.71 2.02 4.45
C PHE A 136 -26.97 1.18 4.57
N GLN A 137 -28.07 1.70 4.04
CA GLN A 137 -29.36 1.01 4.03
C GLN A 137 -29.79 0.81 2.59
N HIS A 138 -30.23 -0.40 2.29
CA HIS A 138 -30.63 -0.78 0.94
C HIS A 138 -31.82 -1.74 1.02
N PRO A 139 -32.83 -1.62 0.14
CA PRO A 139 -34.00 -2.52 0.13
C PRO A 139 -33.63 -4.01 0.10
N ARG A 140 -32.52 -4.34 -0.59
CA ARG A 140 -31.97 -5.71 -0.66
C ARG A 140 -31.53 -6.26 0.69
N TYR A 141 -30.96 -5.43 1.58
CA TYR A 141 -30.36 -5.88 2.84
C TYR A 141 -31.29 -5.66 4.04
N SER A 142 -32.35 -4.88 3.87
CA SER A 142 -33.30 -4.53 4.93
C SER A 142 -34.74 -4.76 4.47
N PRO A 143 -35.14 -6.02 4.15
CA PRO A 143 -36.44 -6.32 3.57
C PRO A 143 -37.62 -5.98 4.50
N SER A 144 -37.39 -5.87 5.81
CA SER A 144 -38.39 -5.47 6.79
C SER A 144 -38.70 -3.97 6.78
N LYS A 145 -37.81 -3.16 6.19
CA LYS A 145 -37.97 -1.70 6.10
C LYS A 145 -38.66 -1.33 4.79
N ARG A 146 -39.60 -0.40 4.85
CA ARG A 146 -40.24 0.18 3.67
C ARG A 146 -39.40 1.35 3.14
N PHE A 147 -39.21 1.39 1.82
CA PHE A 147 -38.50 2.44 1.09
C PHE A 147 -39.47 3.10 0.09
N THR A 148 -39.32 4.39 -0.14
CA THR A 148 -39.98 5.06 -1.28
C THR A 148 -39.17 4.83 -2.56
N PRO A 149 -39.77 4.92 -3.77
CA PRO A 149 -39.05 4.75 -5.02
C PRO A 149 -37.78 5.63 -5.12
N GLU A 150 -37.84 6.86 -4.61
CA GLU A 150 -36.70 7.78 -4.61
C GLU A 150 -35.56 7.30 -3.70
N GLN A 151 -35.89 6.72 -2.54
CA GLN A 151 -34.91 6.14 -1.62
C GLN A 151 -34.29 4.87 -2.20
N GLU A 152 -35.05 4.06 -2.94
CA GLU A 152 -34.53 2.89 -3.63
C GLU A 152 -33.53 3.29 -4.71
N ASP A 153 -33.87 4.27 -5.54
CA ASP A 153 -33.00 4.80 -6.58
C ASP A 153 -31.71 5.42 -6.00
N GLU A 154 -31.82 6.16 -4.89
CA GLU A 154 -30.65 6.69 -4.17
C GLU A 154 -29.77 5.56 -3.61
N ALA A 155 -30.38 4.56 -2.98
CA ALA A 155 -29.66 3.43 -2.42
C ALA A 155 -28.92 2.63 -3.50
N GLU A 156 -29.52 2.43 -4.68
CA GLU A 156 -28.87 1.73 -5.80
C GLU A 156 -27.67 2.54 -6.34
N ARG A 157 -27.80 3.87 -6.48
CA ARG A 157 -26.65 4.71 -6.87
C ARG A 157 -25.54 4.65 -5.83
N HIS A 158 -25.88 4.70 -4.54
CA HIS A 158 -24.91 4.53 -3.45
C HIS A 158 -24.25 3.15 -3.46
N LEU A 159 -24.99 2.09 -3.77
CA LEU A 159 -24.45 0.73 -3.93
C LEU A 159 -23.35 0.70 -5.00
N GLN A 160 -23.57 1.33 -6.16
CA GLN A 160 -22.58 1.37 -7.23
C GLN A 160 -21.26 2.05 -6.81
N VAL A 161 -21.34 3.15 -6.04
CA VAL A 161 -20.14 3.81 -5.49
C VAL A 161 -19.40 2.88 -4.52
N ARG A 162 -20.12 2.17 -3.66
CA ARG A 162 -19.54 1.25 -2.68
C ARG A 162 -18.93 0.00 -3.33
N LEU A 163 -19.54 -0.54 -4.38
CA LEU A 163 -18.96 -1.62 -5.19
C LEU A 163 -17.67 -1.16 -5.88
N THR A 164 -17.64 0.08 -6.36
CA THR A 164 -16.42 0.68 -6.92
C THR A 164 -15.31 0.77 -5.87
N ALA A 165 -15.61 1.22 -4.65
CA ALA A 165 -14.64 1.27 -3.56
C ALA A 165 -14.09 -0.13 -3.19
N GLN A 166 -14.96 -1.16 -3.12
CA GLN A 166 -14.54 -2.55 -2.88
C GLN A 166 -13.59 -3.06 -3.97
N ARG A 167 -13.91 -2.83 -5.25
CA ARG A 167 -13.03 -3.21 -6.36
C ARG A 167 -11.67 -2.52 -6.29
N LEU A 168 -11.65 -1.22 -5.98
CA LEU A 168 -10.41 -0.46 -5.86
C LEU A 168 -9.55 -0.90 -4.68
N ILE A 169 -10.15 -1.36 -3.57
CA ILE A 169 -9.40 -1.99 -2.47
C ILE A 169 -8.63 -3.20 -3.02
N THR A 170 -9.31 -4.11 -3.72
CA THR A 170 -8.67 -5.31 -4.29
C THR A 170 -7.56 -4.96 -5.28
N GLU A 171 -7.77 -3.96 -6.14
CA GLU A 171 -6.78 -3.50 -7.12
C GLU A 171 -5.52 -2.89 -6.49
N LEU A 172 -5.63 -2.28 -5.31
CA LEU A 172 -4.51 -1.64 -4.61
C LEU A 172 -3.71 -2.61 -3.74
N LEU A 173 -4.23 -3.81 -3.49
CA LEU A 173 -3.54 -4.83 -2.71
C LEU A 173 -2.54 -5.61 -3.58
N PRO A 174 -1.32 -5.87 -3.07
CA PRO A 174 -0.32 -6.66 -3.78
C PRO A 174 -0.86 -8.04 -4.14
N GLY A 175 -0.52 -8.50 -5.34
CA GLY A 175 -0.75 -9.88 -5.75
C GLY A 175 0.38 -10.82 -5.29
N PRO A 176 0.31 -12.11 -5.65
CA PRO A 176 1.33 -13.10 -5.27
C PRO A 176 2.65 -12.90 -6.02
N GLN A 177 2.60 -12.17 -7.15
CA GLN A 177 3.76 -11.86 -7.98
C GLN A 177 4.57 -10.66 -7.46
N ASP A 178 4.00 -9.86 -6.56
CA ASP A 178 4.61 -8.64 -6.02
C ASP A 178 5.53 -8.96 -4.84
N VAL A 179 6.58 -9.74 -5.10
CA VAL A 179 7.50 -10.24 -4.07
C VAL A 179 8.18 -9.08 -3.36
N GLY A 180 8.02 -9.02 -2.03
CA GLY A 180 8.62 -7.98 -1.19
C GLY A 180 7.84 -6.66 -1.17
N ALA A 181 6.67 -6.59 -1.81
CA ALA A 181 5.77 -5.45 -1.67
C ALA A 181 5.30 -5.28 -0.21
N PRO A 182 5.02 -4.04 0.23
CA PRO A 182 4.43 -3.79 1.54
C PRO A 182 3.07 -4.50 1.66
N VAL A 183 2.76 -5.00 2.86
CA VAL A 183 1.44 -5.53 3.19
C VAL A 183 0.58 -4.41 3.79
N TYR A 184 -0.70 -4.41 3.45
CA TYR A 184 -1.63 -3.35 3.88
C TYR A 184 -2.75 -3.90 4.73
N ASP A 185 -3.18 -3.11 5.71
CA ASP A 185 -4.25 -3.43 6.64
C ASP A 185 -5.60 -2.91 6.12
N LEU A 186 -6.68 -3.63 6.41
CA LEU A 186 -8.06 -3.26 6.06
C LEU A 186 -8.94 -3.25 7.32
N ASP A 187 -9.48 -2.08 7.68
CA ASP A 187 -10.50 -1.96 8.72
C ASP A 187 -11.90 -1.75 8.11
N LEU A 188 -12.63 -2.85 7.96
CA LEU A 188 -14.00 -2.91 7.45
C LEU A 188 -14.99 -3.24 8.59
N THR A 189 -14.65 -2.90 9.83
CA THR A 189 -15.51 -3.11 11.00
C THR A 189 -16.88 -2.46 10.79
N GLY A 190 -17.95 -3.25 10.91
CA GLY A 190 -19.33 -2.78 10.74
C GLY A 190 -19.71 -2.45 9.29
N ALA A 191 -18.86 -2.71 8.30
CA ALA A 191 -19.15 -2.40 6.91
C ALA A 191 -20.23 -3.35 6.33
N THR A 192 -21.09 -2.80 5.48
CA THR A 192 -21.97 -3.57 4.60
C THR A 192 -21.27 -3.79 3.26
N LEU A 193 -21.01 -5.05 2.92
CA LEU A 193 -20.23 -5.49 1.78
C LEU A 193 -21.03 -6.48 0.92
N GLU A 194 -20.83 -6.41 -0.40
CA GLU A 194 -21.47 -7.32 -1.35
C GLU A 194 -20.45 -7.70 -2.42
N TYR A 195 -20.29 -9.00 -2.65
CA TYR A 195 -19.25 -9.56 -3.54
C TYR A 195 -17.82 -9.16 -3.14
N PHE A 196 -17.52 -9.15 -1.84
CA PHE A 196 -16.19 -8.74 -1.38
C PHE A 196 -15.15 -9.79 -1.78
N ASP A 197 -14.17 -9.37 -2.59
CA ASP A 197 -13.19 -10.26 -3.19
C ASP A 197 -11.76 -9.80 -2.85
N LEU A 198 -11.07 -10.62 -2.08
CA LEU A 198 -9.64 -10.49 -1.77
C LEU A 198 -8.85 -11.63 -2.36
N SER A 199 -9.39 -12.40 -3.32
CA SER A 199 -8.69 -13.55 -3.89
C SER A 199 -7.39 -13.18 -4.60
N ASP A 200 -6.42 -14.09 -4.51
CA ASP A 200 -5.08 -13.90 -5.06
C ASP A 200 -4.39 -12.62 -4.55
N ARG A 201 -4.58 -12.25 -3.27
CA ARG A 201 -3.95 -11.06 -2.66
C ARG A 201 -3.03 -11.40 -1.50
N THR A 202 -2.05 -10.54 -1.27
CA THR A 202 -1.23 -10.51 -0.06
C THR A 202 -1.69 -9.34 0.81
N VAL A 203 -2.20 -9.65 2.00
CA VAL A 203 -2.87 -8.68 2.87
C VAL A 203 -2.27 -8.72 4.27
N GLY A 204 -2.27 -7.58 4.95
CA GLY A 204 -1.91 -7.47 6.36
C GLY A 204 -3.05 -7.96 7.25
N THR A 205 -3.49 -7.10 8.16
CA THR A 205 -4.61 -7.31 9.07
C THR A 205 -5.93 -7.03 8.36
N VAL A 206 -6.95 -7.85 8.59
CA VAL A 206 -8.30 -7.65 8.08
C VAL A 206 -9.30 -7.69 9.23
N LEU A 207 -9.98 -6.56 9.46
CA LEU A 207 -11.02 -6.43 10.47
C LEU A 207 -12.38 -6.35 9.77
N LEU A 208 -13.18 -7.40 9.95
CA LEU A 208 -14.57 -7.53 9.48
C LEU A 208 -15.50 -7.78 10.67
N ARG A 209 -15.14 -7.26 11.84
CA ARG A 209 -15.95 -7.39 13.05
C ARG A 209 -17.30 -6.73 12.83
N TYR A 210 -18.39 -7.43 13.16
CA TYR A 210 -19.76 -6.93 12.97
C TYR A 210 -20.10 -6.50 11.53
N ALA A 211 -19.30 -6.92 10.54
CA ALA A 211 -19.59 -6.64 9.14
C ALA A 211 -20.81 -7.44 8.66
N GLN A 212 -21.51 -6.91 7.67
CA GLN A 212 -22.62 -7.58 7.00
C GLN A 212 -22.17 -7.97 5.59
N LEU A 213 -22.13 -9.26 5.32
CA LEU A 213 -21.57 -9.85 4.10
C LEU A 213 -22.69 -10.43 3.24
N PHE A 214 -22.88 -9.87 2.05
CA PHE A 214 -23.92 -10.31 1.11
C PHE A 214 -23.29 -10.94 -0.13
N SER A 215 -24.01 -11.88 -0.74
CA SER A 215 -23.57 -12.52 -1.99
C SER A 215 -22.19 -13.19 -1.85
N SER A 216 -21.51 -13.57 -2.93
CA SER A 216 -20.29 -14.39 -2.85
C SER A 216 -19.08 -13.60 -2.32
N ASN A 217 -18.54 -13.95 -1.14
CA ASN A 217 -17.35 -13.33 -0.57
C ASN A 217 -16.15 -14.30 -0.67
N ASN A 218 -15.02 -13.81 -1.18
CA ASN A 218 -13.93 -14.66 -1.64
C ASN A 218 -12.58 -14.19 -1.10
N LEU A 219 -11.91 -15.07 -0.36
CA LEU A 219 -10.58 -14.90 0.21
C LEU A 219 -9.62 -15.98 -0.32
N SER A 220 -10.02 -16.74 -1.34
CA SER A 220 -9.27 -17.91 -1.81
C SER A 220 -7.93 -17.51 -2.43
N ARG A 221 -6.91 -18.37 -2.27
CA ARG A 221 -5.53 -18.19 -2.76
C ARG A 221 -4.83 -16.93 -2.24
N SER A 222 -5.25 -16.43 -1.08
CA SER A 222 -4.70 -15.22 -0.47
C SER A 222 -3.86 -15.51 0.75
N THR A 223 -2.87 -14.65 0.99
CA THR A 223 -1.97 -14.76 2.14
C THR A 223 -2.22 -13.60 3.10
N PHE A 224 -2.56 -13.92 4.35
CA PHE A 224 -2.82 -12.95 5.41
C PHE A 224 -1.67 -12.95 6.41
N HIS A 225 -0.90 -11.86 6.43
CA HIS A 225 0.25 -11.68 7.32
C HIS A 225 -0.13 -11.13 8.69
N GLY A 226 -1.27 -10.42 8.76
CA GLY A 226 -1.83 -9.87 9.98
C GLY A 226 -2.96 -10.72 10.56
N HIS A 227 -3.68 -10.15 11.52
CA HIS A 227 -4.84 -10.80 12.13
C HIS A 227 -6.06 -10.72 11.22
N VAL A 228 -6.89 -11.77 11.19
CA VAL A 228 -8.15 -11.79 10.44
C VAL A 228 -9.30 -12.01 11.40
N TYR A 229 -10.18 -11.01 11.53
CA TYR A 229 -11.26 -11.03 12.53
C TYR A 229 -12.63 -10.80 11.89
N PHE A 230 -13.46 -11.84 11.93
CA PHE A 230 -14.87 -11.83 11.51
C PHE A 230 -15.82 -11.83 12.72
N THR A 231 -15.33 -11.61 13.94
CA THR A 231 -16.15 -11.75 15.16
C THR A 231 -17.49 -11.02 15.06
N GLY A 232 -18.59 -11.76 15.22
CA GLY A 232 -19.95 -11.23 15.14
C GLY A 232 -20.39 -10.72 13.77
N SER A 233 -19.66 -11.01 12.69
CA SER A 233 -20.11 -10.72 11.33
C SER A 233 -21.28 -11.63 10.94
N THR A 234 -22.17 -11.11 10.09
CA THR A 234 -23.33 -11.87 9.60
C THR A 234 -23.30 -11.98 8.09
N PHE A 235 -23.83 -13.08 7.57
CA PHE A 235 -24.05 -13.25 6.14
C PHE A 235 -25.53 -13.02 5.82
N GLY A 236 -25.80 -12.53 4.60
CA GLY A 236 -27.16 -12.37 4.10
C GLY A 236 -27.94 -13.69 4.13
N THR A 237 -29.27 -13.61 3.99
CA THR A 237 -30.15 -14.78 3.96
C THR A 237 -30.85 -14.91 2.60
N GLY A 238 -31.43 -16.08 2.34
CA GLY A 238 -32.18 -16.35 1.11
C GLY A 238 -31.34 -16.09 -0.15
N ARG A 239 -31.84 -15.29 -1.09
CA ARG A 239 -31.10 -15.00 -2.35
C ARG A 239 -29.75 -14.29 -2.15
N LEU A 240 -29.52 -13.68 -0.97
CA LEU A 240 -28.28 -13.00 -0.63
C LEU A 240 -27.41 -13.83 0.32
N SER A 241 -27.77 -15.09 0.59
CA SER A 241 -26.93 -16.03 1.32
C SER A 241 -25.63 -16.23 0.57
N GLY A 242 -24.64 -15.50 1.05
CA GLY A 242 -23.36 -15.40 0.41
C GLY A 242 -22.50 -16.62 0.67
N ARG A 243 -21.95 -17.20 -0.40
CA ARG A 243 -20.87 -18.19 -0.24
C ARG A 243 -19.67 -17.52 0.40
N PHE A 244 -19.06 -18.15 1.39
CA PHE A 244 -17.78 -17.74 1.94
C PHE A 244 -16.71 -18.71 1.43
N ARG A 245 -15.71 -18.19 0.73
CA ARG A 245 -14.60 -19.00 0.20
C ARG A 245 -13.28 -18.54 0.76
N CYS A 246 -12.48 -19.49 1.23
CA CYS A 246 -11.10 -19.28 1.67
C CYS A 246 -10.18 -20.42 1.19
N ASP A 247 -10.55 -21.09 0.10
CA ASP A 247 -9.78 -22.19 -0.49
C ASP A 247 -8.33 -21.77 -0.75
N ASP A 248 -7.36 -22.62 -0.42
CA ASP A 248 -5.93 -22.34 -0.59
C ASP A 248 -5.41 -21.07 0.13
N ALA A 249 -6.19 -20.48 1.06
CA ALA A 249 -5.75 -19.32 1.81
C ALA A 249 -4.72 -19.71 2.90
N VAL A 250 -3.84 -18.77 3.25
CA VAL A 250 -2.86 -18.93 4.32
C VAL A 250 -3.02 -17.84 5.36
N PHE A 251 -3.29 -18.22 6.60
CA PHE A 251 -3.41 -17.31 7.74
C PHE A 251 -2.18 -17.44 8.65
N HIS A 252 -1.29 -16.45 8.62
CA HIS A 252 -0.05 -16.48 9.41
C HIS A 252 -0.25 -16.17 10.89
N ARG A 253 -1.26 -15.36 11.20
CA ARG A 253 -1.61 -14.97 12.57
C ARG A 253 -3.01 -15.48 12.91
N ARG A 254 -3.59 -14.94 13.98
CA ARG A 254 -4.92 -15.33 14.45
C ARG A 254 -5.99 -15.13 13.37
N ALA A 255 -6.82 -16.14 13.17
CA ALA A 255 -8.01 -16.07 12.34
C ALA A 255 -9.24 -16.39 13.20
N TRP A 256 -10.07 -15.39 13.49
CA TRP A 256 -11.23 -15.54 14.38
C TRP A 256 -12.53 -15.35 13.62
N PHE A 257 -13.30 -16.43 13.54
CA PHE A 257 -14.64 -16.53 12.99
C PHE A 257 -15.68 -16.79 14.11
N SER A 258 -15.37 -16.36 15.34
CA SER A 258 -16.24 -16.60 16.49
C SER A 258 -17.58 -15.88 16.37
N GLY A 259 -18.68 -16.58 16.66
CA GLY A 259 -20.03 -16.02 16.59
C GLY A 259 -20.49 -15.67 15.17
N VAL A 260 -19.82 -16.18 14.13
CA VAL A 260 -20.21 -15.91 12.74
C VAL A 260 -21.38 -16.81 12.33
N HIS A 261 -22.37 -16.21 11.68
CA HIS A 261 -23.52 -16.92 11.15
C HIS A 261 -23.38 -17.03 9.63
N PHE A 262 -22.97 -18.19 9.14
CA PHE A 262 -22.82 -18.46 7.71
C PHE A 262 -24.14 -18.97 7.12
N GLY A 263 -24.84 -18.09 6.41
CA GLY A 263 -26.14 -18.40 5.82
C GLY A 263 -26.11 -19.19 4.51
N GLY A 264 -24.93 -19.32 3.89
CA GLY A 264 -24.73 -20.08 2.65
C GLY A 264 -23.45 -20.92 2.70
N PRO A 265 -23.09 -21.61 1.60
CA PRO A 265 -22.00 -22.57 1.61
C PRO A 265 -20.65 -21.96 2.01
N VAL A 266 -19.92 -22.67 2.87
CA VAL A 266 -18.58 -22.31 3.32
C VAL A 266 -17.57 -23.29 2.74
N ARG A 267 -16.57 -22.79 2.02
CA ARG A 267 -15.46 -23.59 1.51
C ARG A 267 -14.13 -23.02 1.93
N CYS A 268 -13.40 -23.79 2.71
CA CYS A 268 -12.05 -23.48 3.13
C CYS A 268 -11.17 -24.71 2.86
N GLU A 269 -11.20 -25.19 1.62
CA GLU A 269 -10.45 -26.38 1.22
C GLU A 269 -8.97 -26.06 1.04
N ARG A 270 -8.10 -26.95 1.50
CA ARG A 270 -6.64 -26.79 1.41
C ARG A 270 -6.14 -25.48 2.04
N THR A 271 -6.90 -24.92 2.97
CA THR A 271 -6.54 -23.72 3.74
C THR A 271 -5.50 -24.08 4.81
N THR A 272 -4.56 -23.19 5.08
CA THR A 272 -3.55 -23.36 6.15
C THR A 272 -3.70 -22.28 7.22
N PHE A 273 -3.99 -22.70 8.44
CA PHE A 273 -3.97 -21.84 9.63
C PHE A 273 -2.67 -22.05 10.40
N ARG A 274 -1.69 -21.16 10.19
CA ARG A 274 -0.42 -21.22 10.94
C ARG A 274 -0.56 -20.64 12.35
N GLY A 275 -1.37 -19.60 12.49
CA GLY A 275 -1.78 -19.05 13.77
C GLY A 275 -3.01 -19.74 14.35
N PRO A 276 -3.44 -19.38 15.58
CA PRO A 276 -4.66 -19.88 16.17
C PRO A 276 -5.90 -19.57 15.31
N ALA A 277 -6.73 -20.58 15.08
CA ALA A 277 -8.01 -20.46 14.42
C ALA A 277 -9.14 -20.64 15.44
N LYS A 278 -10.12 -19.74 15.44
CA LYS A 278 -11.25 -19.81 16.37
C LYS A 278 -12.57 -19.70 15.63
N PHE A 279 -13.38 -20.74 15.72
CA PHE A 279 -14.73 -20.84 15.19
C PHE A 279 -15.79 -20.85 16.30
N ALA A 280 -15.41 -20.73 17.57
CA ALA A 280 -16.34 -20.90 18.68
C ALA A 280 -17.64 -20.10 18.52
N ASP A 281 -18.76 -20.71 18.90
CA ASP A 281 -20.12 -20.15 18.80
C ASP A 281 -20.57 -19.77 17.38
N SER A 282 -19.90 -20.27 16.32
CA SER A 282 -20.33 -20.04 14.94
C SER A 282 -21.39 -21.05 14.48
N THR A 283 -22.17 -20.67 13.47
CA THR A 283 -23.24 -21.49 12.91
C THR A 283 -23.10 -21.59 11.40
N PHE A 284 -23.16 -22.81 10.88
CA PHE A 284 -23.11 -23.13 9.45
C PHE A 284 -24.47 -23.68 9.02
N LEU A 285 -25.25 -22.87 8.28
CA LEU A 285 -26.61 -23.21 7.88
C LEU A 285 -26.70 -24.03 6.58
N ASP A 286 -25.58 -24.15 5.87
CA ASP A 286 -25.48 -24.88 4.60
C ASP A 286 -24.16 -25.67 4.57
N GLU A 287 -23.83 -26.28 3.43
CA GLU A 287 -22.62 -27.07 3.22
C GLU A 287 -21.35 -26.36 3.69
N ALA A 288 -20.61 -27.01 4.59
CA ALA A 288 -19.32 -26.56 5.09
C ALA A 288 -18.23 -27.58 4.70
N SER A 289 -17.23 -27.14 3.94
CA SER A 289 -16.09 -27.96 3.54
C SER A 289 -14.79 -27.37 4.07
N PHE A 290 -14.05 -28.19 4.80
CA PHE A 290 -12.69 -27.95 5.27
C PHE A 290 -11.72 -28.99 4.71
N ALA A 291 -12.09 -29.68 3.62
CA ALA A 291 -11.29 -30.77 3.06
C ALA A 291 -9.83 -30.35 2.81
N GLY A 292 -8.89 -31.13 3.35
CA GLY A 292 -7.44 -30.87 3.26
C GLY A 292 -6.93 -29.66 4.06
N THR A 293 -7.73 -29.09 4.98
CA THR A 293 -7.28 -27.96 5.82
C THR A 293 -6.21 -28.41 6.81
N THR A 294 -5.21 -27.56 7.03
CA THR A 294 -4.15 -27.78 8.02
C THR A 294 -4.20 -26.71 9.11
N PHE A 295 -4.31 -27.13 10.36
CA PHE A 295 -4.21 -26.27 11.55
C PHE A 295 -2.87 -26.53 12.25
N GLU A 296 -1.89 -25.64 12.05
CA GLU A 296 -0.61 -25.72 12.78
C GLU A 296 -0.71 -25.06 14.16
N GLY A 297 -1.56 -24.03 14.27
CA GLY A 297 -1.96 -23.41 15.53
C GLY A 297 -3.18 -24.10 16.16
N SER A 298 -3.50 -23.73 17.40
CA SER A 298 -4.71 -24.26 18.08
C SER A 298 -5.98 -23.92 17.29
N ALA A 299 -6.85 -24.91 17.11
CA ALA A 299 -8.16 -24.75 16.50
C ALA A 299 -9.25 -24.93 17.58
N ASP A 300 -10.11 -23.92 17.72
CA ASP A 300 -11.20 -23.90 18.71
C ASP A 300 -12.55 -23.93 17.99
N PHE A 301 -13.27 -25.04 18.17
CA PHE A 301 -14.59 -25.32 17.62
C PHE A 301 -15.67 -25.44 18.73
N ASP A 302 -15.41 -24.91 19.92
CA ASP A 302 -16.37 -24.99 21.04
C ASP A 302 -17.70 -24.32 20.68
N GLY A 303 -18.82 -25.00 20.93
CA GLY A 303 -20.16 -24.48 20.62
C GLY A 303 -20.47 -24.27 19.13
N VAL A 304 -19.69 -24.84 18.20
CA VAL A 304 -19.99 -24.74 16.76
C VAL A 304 -21.20 -25.59 16.39
N VAL A 305 -22.11 -25.02 15.60
CA VAL A 305 -23.30 -25.71 15.09
C VAL A 305 -23.19 -25.88 13.57
N PHE A 306 -23.34 -27.12 13.11
CA PHE A 306 -23.45 -27.46 11.69
C PHE A 306 -24.83 -28.05 11.41
N GLU A 307 -25.62 -27.40 10.54
CA GLU A 307 -26.93 -27.92 10.12
C GLU A 307 -26.82 -29.15 9.18
N ARG A 308 -25.63 -29.35 8.61
CA ARG A 308 -25.27 -30.48 7.74
C ARG A 308 -23.88 -30.98 8.13
N ASP A 309 -23.62 -32.27 7.95
CA ASP A 309 -22.31 -32.84 8.26
C ASP A 309 -21.19 -32.12 7.47
N PRO A 310 -20.16 -31.59 8.14
CA PRO A 310 -19.07 -30.91 7.46
C PRO A 310 -18.14 -31.91 6.76
N ASP A 311 -17.63 -31.54 5.58
CA ASP A 311 -16.54 -32.31 4.95
C ASP A 311 -15.21 -31.95 5.62
N LEU A 312 -14.70 -32.88 6.42
CA LEU A 312 -13.41 -32.79 7.09
C LEU A 312 -12.35 -33.71 6.48
N THR A 313 -12.58 -34.27 5.29
CA THR A 313 -11.67 -35.24 4.67
C THR A 313 -10.25 -34.69 4.55
N GLY A 314 -9.27 -35.42 5.09
CA GLY A 314 -7.86 -35.00 5.06
C GLY A 314 -7.53 -33.76 5.91
N THR A 315 -8.44 -33.30 6.77
CA THR A 315 -8.16 -32.21 7.72
C THR A 315 -7.18 -32.68 8.79
N SER A 316 -6.23 -31.82 9.20
CA SER A 316 -5.23 -32.14 10.22
C SER A 316 -5.04 -31.01 11.23
N GLY A 317 -4.61 -31.35 12.45
CA GLY A 317 -4.32 -30.37 13.51
C GLY A 317 -5.53 -29.89 14.31
N VAL A 318 -6.69 -30.54 14.17
CA VAL A 318 -7.89 -30.25 14.96
C VAL A 318 -8.02 -31.27 16.11
N GLY A 319 -8.52 -30.82 17.27
CA GLY A 319 -9.02 -31.70 18.31
C GLY A 319 -10.33 -32.40 17.90
N GLU A 320 -11.01 -33.09 18.82
CA GLU A 320 -12.32 -33.70 18.53
C GLU A 320 -13.35 -32.61 18.17
N VAL A 321 -13.87 -32.64 16.94
CA VAL A 321 -14.96 -31.76 16.50
C VAL A 321 -16.28 -32.43 16.85
N VAL A 322 -16.98 -31.90 17.86
CA VAL A 322 -18.31 -32.38 18.21
C VAL A 322 -19.32 -31.79 17.23
N THR A 323 -19.78 -32.58 16.27
CA THR A 323 -20.90 -32.21 15.40
C THR A 323 -22.20 -32.46 16.16
N THR A 324 -22.80 -31.42 16.72
CA THR A 324 -24.20 -31.53 17.19
C THR A 324 -25.10 -31.44 15.97
N SER A 325 -25.54 -32.59 15.45
CA SER A 325 -26.63 -32.61 14.48
C SER A 325 -27.87 -31.96 15.12
N PRO A 326 -28.57 -31.04 14.43
CA PRO A 326 -29.87 -30.61 14.89
C PRO A 326 -30.76 -31.85 14.96
N THR A 327 -31.36 -32.11 16.12
CA THR A 327 -32.43 -33.10 16.25
C THR A 327 -33.49 -32.80 15.20
N PRO A 328 -33.82 -33.74 14.30
CA PRO A 328 -34.93 -33.57 13.39
C PRO A 328 -36.21 -33.78 14.19
N ASP A 329 -36.72 -32.72 14.83
CA ASP A 329 -38.16 -32.54 15.11
C ASP A 329 -38.44 -31.29 15.96
N ALA A 330 -39.10 -30.30 15.34
CA ALA A 330 -40.37 -29.74 15.82
C ALA A 330 -40.98 -28.85 14.73
N ARG A 331 -41.86 -29.48 13.93
CA ARG A 331 -42.95 -28.95 13.08
C ARG A 331 -43.00 -27.45 12.76
#